data_AF-A0A924H0U2-F1
#
_entry.id   AF-A0A924H0U2-F1
#
_cell.length_a   1.000
_cell.length_b   1.000
_cell.length_c   1.000
_cell.angle_alpha   90.00
_cell.angle_beta   90.00
_cell.angle_gamma   90.00
#
_symmetry.space_group_name_H-M   'P 1'
#
loop_
_entity.id
_entity.type
_entity.pdbx_description
1 polymer ?
#
loop_
_entity_poly.entity_id
_entity_poly.type
_entity_poly.pdbx_seq_one_letter_code
_entity_poly.pdbx_strand_id
1 'polypeptide(L)'
;QTINVGASQSTSVGAAQSNKIGAAQTNDIAADRSIKVGGAQSTTVGKGRTTSVAEDDALKVGKNLVIEAADSVSIKTGSASITMKKDGTIEIKGKVITVQGSGKINVNADGDLVMTGAKVHQN
;
A
#
# COMPACT_ATOMS: atom_id res chain seq x y z
N GLN A 1 -9.81 -33.23 -15.50
CA GLN A 1 -9.33 -32.92 -16.87
C GLN A 1 -8.07 -32.10 -16.75
N THR A 2 -7.05 -32.41 -17.53
CA THR A 2 -5.83 -31.60 -17.64
C THR A 2 -5.74 -31.06 -19.06
N ILE A 3 -5.31 -29.81 -19.22
CA ILE A 3 -5.04 -29.18 -20.52
C ILE A 3 -3.59 -28.72 -20.48
N ASN A 4 -2.75 -29.28 -21.36
CA ASN A 4 -1.35 -28.92 -21.51
C ASN A 4 -1.17 -28.19 -22.84
N VAL A 5 -0.55 -27.01 -22.82
CA VAL A 5 -0.17 -26.27 -24.02
C VAL A 5 1.36 -26.22 -24.08
N GLY A 6 1.96 -26.85 -25.09
CA GLY A 6 3.42 -26.93 -25.23
C GLY A 6 4.07 -25.73 -25.91
N ALA A 7 3.28 -24.75 -26.35
CA ALA A 7 3.72 -23.55 -27.05
C ALA A 7 2.86 -22.35 -26.61
N SER A 8 2.75 -21.31 -27.45
CA SER A 8 1.95 -20.12 -27.16
C SER A 8 0.44 -20.41 -27.12
N GLN A 9 -0.26 -19.87 -26.13
CA GLN A 9 -1.73 -19.83 -26.08
C GLN A 9 -2.21 -18.38 -26.28
N SER A 10 -3.20 -18.17 -27.14
CA SER A 10 -3.93 -16.91 -27.25
C SER A 10 -5.41 -17.15 -26.99
N THR A 11 -6.06 -16.22 -26.29
CA THR A 11 -7.50 -16.26 -26.01
C THR A 11 -8.08 -14.89 -26.30
N SER A 12 -9.03 -14.83 -27.23
CA SER A 12 -9.76 -13.61 -27.58
C SER A 12 -11.22 -13.80 -27.25
N VAL A 13 -11.79 -12.84 -26.52
CA VAL A 13 -13.21 -12.83 -26.15
C VAL A 13 -13.81 -11.56 -26.73
N GLY A 14 -14.77 -11.69 -27.65
CA GLY A 14 -15.39 -10.54 -28.34
C GLY A 14 -16.40 -9.76 -27.50
N ALA A 15 -16.72 -10.25 -26.30
CA ALA A 15 -17.71 -9.68 -25.38
C ALA A 15 -17.29 -9.94 -23.92
N ALA A 16 -18.25 -10.19 -23.03
CA ALA A 16 -17.99 -10.44 -21.62
C ALA A 16 -17.35 -11.83 -21.38
N GLN A 17 -16.43 -11.89 -20.42
CA GLN A 17 -15.85 -13.13 -19.90
C GLN A 17 -16.19 -13.28 -18.42
N SER A 18 -16.60 -14.47 -17.99
CA SER A 18 -16.78 -14.83 -16.58
C SER A 18 -15.95 -16.07 -16.27
N ASN A 19 -15.23 -16.06 -15.15
CA ASN A 19 -14.41 -17.18 -14.70
C ASN A 19 -14.77 -17.52 -13.25
N LYS A 20 -15.35 -18.70 -13.03
CA LYS A 20 -15.78 -19.18 -11.71
C LYS A 20 -14.95 -20.38 -11.30
N ILE A 21 -14.17 -20.22 -10.25
CA ILE A 21 -13.35 -21.29 -9.68
C ILE A 21 -14.03 -21.72 -8.38
N GLY A 22 -14.38 -23.00 -8.27
CA GLY A 22 -15.10 -23.53 -7.11
C GLY A 22 -14.23 -23.82 -5.88
N ALA A 23 -12.90 -23.79 -6.05
CA ALA A 23 -11.92 -24.11 -5.03
C ALA A 23 -10.70 -23.17 -5.14
N ALA A 24 -9.51 -23.66 -4.79
CA ALA A 24 -8.27 -22.88 -4.91
C ALA A 24 -7.86 -22.65 -6.37
N GLN A 25 -7.20 -21.52 -6.62
CA GLN A 25 -6.52 -21.22 -7.88
C GLN A 25 -5.09 -20.77 -7.58
N THR A 26 -4.11 -21.38 -8.24
CA THR A 26 -2.71 -20.96 -8.23
C THR A 26 -2.34 -20.46 -9.62
N ASN A 27 -1.57 -19.37 -9.71
CA ASN A 27 -1.02 -18.87 -10.96
C ASN A 27 0.49 -18.72 -10.79
N ASP A 28 1.26 -19.60 -11.41
CA ASP A 28 2.71 -19.52 -11.45
C ASP A 28 3.14 -19.00 -12.82
N ILE A 29 3.79 -17.84 -12.84
CA ILE A 29 4.28 -17.18 -14.05
C ILE A 29 5.80 -17.11 -13.92
N ALA A 30 6.53 -17.75 -14.85
CA ALA A 30 7.99 -17.88 -14.77
C ALA A 30 8.75 -16.64 -15.25
N ALA A 31 8.10 -15.77 -16.00
CA ALA A 31 8.65 -14.52 -16.53
C ALA A 31 7.68 -13.37 -16.20
N ASP A 32 7.39 -12.52 -17.18
CA ASP A 32 6.63 -11.30 -16.94
C ASP A 32 5.12 -11.50 -16.99
N ARG A 33 4.41 -10.74 -16.15
CA ARG A 33 2.95 -10.58 -16.22
C ARG A 33 2.59 -9.11 -16.38
N SER A 34 1.94 -8.77 -17.49
CA SER A 34 1.39 -7.43 -17.73
C SER A 34 -0.14 -7.45 -17.70
N ILE A 35 -0.75 -6.46 -17.04
CA ILE A 35 -2.19 -6.28 -16.96
C ILE A 35 -2.52 -4.84 -17.36
N LYS A 36 -3.39 -4.69 -18.36
CA LYS A 36 -3.92 -3.39 -18.77
C LYS A 36 -5.45 -3.43 -18.67
N VAL A 37 -6.00 -2.59 -17.80
CA VAL A 37 -7.45 -2.43 -17.65
C VAL A 37 -7.84 -1.07 -18.23
N GLY A 38 -8.72 -1.05 -19.23
CA GLY A 38 -9.18 0.20 -19.86
C GLY A 38 -10.27 0.92 -19.05
N GLY A 39 -10.99 0.20 -18.20
CA GLY A 39 -12.03 0.72 -17.30
C GLY A 39 -11.64 0.63 -15.82
N ALA A 40 -12.65 0.44 -14.96
CA ALA A 40 -12.43 0.27 -13.53
C ALA A 40 -11.98 -1.16 -13.17
N GLN A 41 -11.13 -1.27 -12.15
CA GLN A 41 -10.76 -2.54 -11.52
C GLN A 41 -11.22 -2.53 -10.06
N SER A 42 -11.99 -3.55 -9.67
CA SER A 42 -12.36 -3.80 -8.27
C SER A 42 -11.80 -5.14 -7.82
N THR A 43 -11.38 -5.24 -6.57
CA THR A 43 -10.82 -6.47 -5.99
C THR A 43 -11.28 -6.59 -4.55
N THR A 44 -12.02 -7.66 -4.25
CA THR A 44 -12.49 -7.98 -2.90
C THR A 44 -11.80 -9.25 -2.43
N VAL A 45 -11.15 -9.18 -1.27
CA VAL A 45 -10.50 -10.33 -0.64
C VAL A 45 -11.23 -10.61 0.68
N GLY A 46 -11.84 -11.78 0.82
CA GLY A 46 -12.67 -12.10 1.99
C GLY A 46 -11.90 -12.45 3.26
N LYS A 47 -10.57 -12.59 3.18
CA LYS A 47 -9.65 -12.88 4.30
C LYS A 47 -8.42 -11.97 4.20
N GLY A 48 -7.22 -12.49 4.44
CA GLY A 48 -5.97 -11.73 4.31
C GLY A 48 -5.46 -11.61 2.88
N ARG A 49 -4.71 -10.53 2.61
CA ARG A 49 -3.89 -10.34 1.42
C ARG A 49 -2.44 -10.11 1.86
N THR A 50 -1.51 -10.86 1.27
CA THR A 50 -0.07 -10.63 1.40
C THR A 50 0.51 -10.32 0.03
N THR A 51 1.48 -9.41 -0.03
CA THR A 51 2.24 -9.10 -1.25
C THR A 51 3.69 -8.98 -0.86
N SER A 52 4.57 -9.71 -1.54
CA SER A 52 6.01 -9.66 -1.35
C SER A 52 6.65 -9.32 -2.70
N VAL A 53 7.47 -8.27 -2.70
CA VAL A 53 8.18 -7.76 -3.87
C VAL A 53 9.65 -7.75 -3.48
N ALA A 54 10.49 -8.41 -4.28
CA ALA A 54 11.92 -8.58 -3.96
C ALA A 54 12.75 -7.33 -4.27
N GLU A 55 12.31 -6.55 -5.27
CA GLU A 55 12.94 -5.31 -5.70
C GLU A 55 11.99 -4.15 -5.38
N ASP A 56 11.61 -3.34 -6.37
CA ASP A 56 10.85 -2.11 -6.18
C ASP A 56 9.33 -2.29 -6.36
N ASP A 57 8.54 -1.64 -5.49
CA ASP A 57 7.10 -1.48 -5.64
C ASP A 57 6.75 0.01 -5.85
N ALA A 58 6.24 0.35 -7.04
CA ALA A 58 5.94 1.72 -7.44
C ALA A 58 4.43 1.93 -7.63
N LEU A 59 3.83 2.78 -6.78
CA LEU A 59 2.40 3.13 -6.84
C LEU A 59 2.22 4.58 -7.30
N LYS A 60 1.63 4.77 -8.48
CA LYS A 60 1.24 6.09 -9.01
C LYS A 60 -0.28 6.22 -9.10
N VAL A 61 -0.85 7.12 -8.31
CA VAL A 61 -2.29 7.42 -8.30
C VAL A 61 -2.52 8.84 -8.81
N GLY A 62 -3.31 8.98 -9.88
CA GLY A 62 -3.51 10.28 -10.54
C GLY A 62 -4.45 11.24 -9.82
N LYS A 63 -5.24 10.75 -8.86
CA LYS A 63 -6.13 11.55 -8.00
C LYS A 63 -5.86 11.22 -6.53
N ASN A 64 -6.75 10.51 -5.85
CA ASN A 64 -6.66 10.27 -4.41
C ASN A 64 -6.23 8.83 -4.09
N LEU A 65 -5.30 8.68 -3.15
CA LEU A 65 -4.99 7.41 -2.48
C LEU A 65 -5.62 7.43 -1.09
N VAL A 66 -6.54 6.50 -0.84
CA VAL A 66 -7.19 6.32 0.46
C VAL A 66 -6.73 4.99 1.05
N ILE A 67 -6.23 5.02 2.28
CA ILE A 67 -5.85 3.84 3.05
C ILE A 67 -6.67 3.86 4.34
N GLU A 68 -7.65 2.96 4.43
CA GLU A 68 -8.53 2.82 5.59
C GLU A 68 -8.31 1.45 6.23
N ALA A 69 -8.01 1.45 7.53
CA ALA A 69 -7.78 0.24 8.31
C ALA A 69 -8.48 0.37 9.66
N ALA A 70 -9.13 -0.71 10.11
CA ALA A 70 -9.91 -0.70 11.35
C ALA A 70 -9.05 -0.65 12.62
N ASP A 71 -7.85 -1.27 12.59
CA ASP A 71 -6.99 -1.37 13.78
C ASP A 71 -5.76 -0.46 13.71
N SER A 72 -4.97 -0.54 12.62
CA SER A 72 -3.78 0.28 12.45
C SER A 72 -3.29 0.35 11.00
N VAL A 73 -2.51 1.38 10.70
CA VAL A 73 -1.69 1.51 9.49
C VAL A 73 -0.24 1.71 9.92
N SER A 74 0.69 0.93 9.39
CA SER A 74 2.11 1.06 9.70
C SER A 74 2.96 1.06 8.43
N ILE A 75 3.82 2.06 8.29
CA ILE A 75 4.81 2.21 7.21
C ILE A 75 6.18 2.08 7.87
N LYS A 76 6.96 1.08 7.49
CA LYS A 76 8.24 0.75 8.14
C LYS A 76 9.37 0.67 7.12
N THR A 77 10.55 1.15 7.52
CA THR A 77 11.78 1.04 6.73
C THR A 77 12.97 0.87 7.67
N GLY A 78 13.55 -0.33 7.74
CA GLY A 78 14.58 -0.64 8.72
C GLY A 78 14.13 -0.29 10.15
N SER A 79 14.82 0.65 10.81
CA SER A 79 14.50 1.12 12.16
C SER A 79 13.52 2.30 12.21
N ALA A 80 13.11 2.86 11.07
CA ALA A 80 12.16 3.97 11.00
C ALA A 80 10.72 3.46 10.83
N SER A 81 9.75 4.20 11.37
CA SER A 81 8.33 3.86 11.24
C SER A 81 7.40 5.07 11.35
N ILE A 82 6.30 5.02 10.61
CA ILE A 82 5.09 5.82 10.84
C ILE A 82 3.98 4.84 11.19
N THR A 83 3.30 5.02 12.32
CA THR A 83 2.21 4.14 12.75
C THR A 83 1.02 4.96 13.21
N MET A 84 -0.17 4.62 12.70
CA MET A 84 -1.46 5.19 13.09
C MET A 84 -2.30 4.08 13.71
N LYS A 85 -2.93 4.34 14.85
CA LYS A 85 -3.75 3.37 15.60
C LYS A 85 -5.22 3.80 15.64
N LYS A 86 -6.12 2.85 15.88
CA LYS A 86 -7.56 3.11 16.02
C LYS A 86 -7.95 4.05 17.16
N ASP A 87 -7.08 4.24 18.14
CA ASP A 87 -7.28 5.20 19.25
C ASP A 87 -6.91 6.64 18.88
N GLY A 88 -6.47 6.89 17.64
CA GLY A 88 -6.04 8.20 17.16
C GLY A 88 -4.55 8.48 17.40
N THR A 89 -3.82 7.61 18.08
CA THR A 89 -2.37 7.78 18.28
C THR A 89 -1.62 7.69 16.95
N ILE A 90 -0.76 8.68 16.68
CA ILE A 90 0.18 8.67 15.56
C ILE A 90 1.60 8.70 16.11
N GLU A 91 2.40 7.71 15.77
CA GLU A 91 3.82 7.59 16.15
C GLU A 91 4.71 7.73 14.91
N ILE A 92 5.64 8.67 14.95
CA ILE A 92 6.67 8.86 13.91
C ILE A 92 8.04 8.66 14.57
N LYS A 93 8.78 7.63 14.15
CA LYS A 93 10.06 7.22 14.73
C LYS A 93 11.13 7.16 13.65
N GLY A 94 12.31 7.71 13.95
CA GLY A 94 13.49 7.68 13.08
C GLY A 94 14.72 8.24 13.80
N LYS A 95 15.91 8.01 13.25
CA LYS A 95 17.17 8.56 13.80
C LYS A 95 17.22 10.09 13.72
N VAL A 96 16.75 10.64 12.60
CA VAL A 96 16.62 12.08 12.34
C VAL A 96 15.24 12.28 11.72
N ILE A 97 14.47 13.22 12.25
CA ILE A 97 13.18 13.64 11.67
C ILE A 97 13.32 15.11 11.29
N THR A 98 13.21 15.39 9.99
CA THR A 98 13.29 16.75 9.46
C THR A 98 11.92 17.17 8.95
N VAL A 99 11.39 18.26 9.50
CA VAL A 99 10.10 18.84 9.09
C VAL A 99 10.38 20.23 8.51
N GLN A 100 10.18 20.40 7.20
CA GLN A 100 10.43 21.65 6.48
C GLN A 100 9.17 22.05 5.71
N GLY A 101 8.76 23.31 5.83
CA GLY A 101 7.67 23.90 5.06
C GLY A 101 8.10 25.22 4.45
N SER A 102 7.72 25.49 3.21
CA SER A 102 7.96 26.78 2.53
C SER A 102 7.01 27.88 3.00
N GLY A 103 5.85 27.50 3.54
CA GLY A 103 4.89 28.37 4.19
C GLY A 103 4.88 28.18 5.70
N LYS A 104 3.71 28.31 6.32
CA LYS A 104 3.52 28.12 7.76
C LYS A 104 3.43 26.64 8.12
N ILE A 105 4.09 26.26 9.22
CA ILE A 105 3.86 25.00 9.93
C ILE A 105 2.96 25.31 11.13
N ASN A 106 1.79 24.66 11.24
CA ASN A 106 0.89 24.80 12.39
C ASN A 106 1.03 23.59 13.31
N VAL A 107 1.24 23.83 14.61
CA VAL A 107 1.26 22.80 15.65
C VAL A 107 0.35 23.30 16.78
N ASN A 108 -0.86 22.73 16.87
CA ASN A 108 -1.86 23.11 17.86
C ASN A 108 -2.18 21.89 18.72
N ALA A 109 -2.27 22.07 20.03
CA ALA A 109 -2.74 21.07 20.97
C ALA A 109 -3.76 21.73 21.92
N ASP A 110 -4.90 21.06 22.15
CA ASP A 110 -5.88 21.51 23.14
C ASP A 110 -5.39 21.26 24.58
N GLY A 111 -4.46 20.31 24.73
CA GLY A 111 -3.71 20.05 25.97
C GLY A 111 -2.24 20.47 25.84
N ASP A 112 -1.35 19.71 26.49
CA ASP A 112 0.07 20.05 26.53
C ASP A 112 0.81 19.73 25.24
N LEU A 113 1.65 20.66 24.80
CA LEU A 113 2.74 20.39 23.87
C LEU A 113 4.02 20.11 24.67
N VAL A 114 4.48 18.86 24.67
CA VAL A 114 5.73 18.46 25.34
C VAL A 114 6.86 18.39 24.31
N MET A 115 7.88 19.22 24.46
CA MET A 115 9.09 19.23 23.62
C MET A 115 10.33 18.99 24.48
N THR A 116 11.03 17.89 24.23
CA THR A 116 12.24 17.52 24.98
C THR A 116 13.43 17.31 24.04
N GLY A 117 14.60 17.75 24.49
CA GLY A 117 15.86 17.62 23.77
C GLY A 117 16.98 18.27 24.59
N ALA A 118 18.23 17.89 24.31
CA ALA A 118 19.38 18.52 24.99
C ALA A 118 19.44 20.04 24.73
N LYS A 119 18.94 20.49 23.57
CA LYS A 119 18.76 21.90 23.20
C LYS A 119 17.50 22.05 22.36
N VAL A 120 16.72 23.10 22.62
CA VAL A 120 15.59 23.54 21.79
C VAL A 120 15.86 24.98 21.37
N HIS A 121 16.14 25.19 20.08
CA HIS A 121 16.37 26.52 19.52
C HIS A 121 15.04 27.08 19.00
N GLN A 122 14.65 28.25 19.50
CA GLN A 122 13.46 29.00 19.07
C GLN A 122 13.92 30.42 18.73
N ASN A 123 13.93 30.77 17.44
CA ASN A 123 14.36 32.08 16.95
C ASN A 123 13.26 32.69 16.08
#